data_AF-A0A7Y5NJH6-F1
#
_entry.id   AF-A0A7Y5NJH6-F1
#
_cell.length_a   1.000
_cell.length_b   1.000
_cell.length_c   1.000
_cell.angle_alpha   90.00
_cell.angle_beta   90.00
_cell.angle_gamma   90.00
#
_symmetry.space_group_name_H-M   'P 1'
#
loop_
_entity.id
_entity.type
_entity.pdbx_description
1 polymer ?
#
loop_
_entity_poly.entity_id
_entity_poly.type
_entity_poly.pdbx_seq_one_letter_code
_entity_poly.pdbx_strand_id
1 'polypeptide(L)'
;MGTRMTAMVERDDEEASILADVSALLREHFALAAWGRVLVELVRDPRGELQVADVQVEEIMGDEREVDRAFGSPDARALAPVLGKAIEALCALEGIEVDAVHGGTFVRADRRGDAPSVAFLPGLVNVPSAAFDGRRDEVLGKLRQVSGALHERFGVDDDGEVVPDMTTGTYEIRRGGAVVARGRQTVLGSFSAPHRSWVWGAHNPTLSNDARKLTRDALDAMPDRSAWEIATHGFATDEPTAWALAGWVALERGWTAVRLDVEDGFLVLGLIDGVSI
;
A
#
# COMPACT_ATOMS: atom_id res chain seq x y z
N MET A 1 10.82 22.50 -20.33
CA MET A 1 10.63 22.65 -18.87
C MET A 1 9.31 23.34 -18.53
N GLY A 2 8.81 24.32 -19.30
CA GLY A 2 7.50 24.97 -19.07
C GLY A 2 6.26 24.08 -19.28
N THR A 3 6.22 23.26 -20.34
CA THR A 3 5.03 22.43 -20.67
C THR A 3 4.72 21.34 -19.65
N ARG A 4 5.75 20.77 -19.00
CA ARG A 4 5.59 19.70 -17.99
C ARG A 4 5.08 20.25 -16.65
N MET A 5 5.39 21.50 -16.33
CA MET A 5 4.95 22.16 -15.11
C MET A 5 3.50 22.62 -15.22
N THR A 6 3.07 23.10 -16.40
CA THR A 6 1.67 23.45 -16.68
C THR A 6 0.75 22.23 -16.63
N ALA A 7 1.15 21.11 -17.27
CA ALA A 7 0.34 19.88 -17.26
C ALA A 7 0.20 19.25 -15.85
N MET A 8 1.19 19.44 -14.97
CA MET A 8 1.12 18.99 -13.59
C MET A 8 0.15 19.84 -12.76
N VAL A 9 0.18 21.17 -12.93
CA VAL A 9 -0.75 22.09 -12.25
C VAL A 9 -2.19 21.87 -12.71
N GLU A 10 -2.42 21.68 -14.01
CA GLU A 10 -3.76 21.39 -14.55
C GLU A 10 -4.33 20.06 -14.02
N ARG A 11 -3.49 19.03 -13.88
CA ARG A 11 -3.87 17.75 -13.27
C ARG A 11 -4.23 17.89 -11.79
N ASP A 12 -3.41 18.62 -11.03
CA ASP A 12 -3.64 18.83 -9.59
C ASP A 12 -4.93 19.62 -9.34
N ASP A 13 -5.23 20.61 -10.20
CA ASP A 13 -6.47 21.39 -10.14
C ASP A 13 -7.72 20.54 -10.49
N GLU A 14 -7.60 19.66 -11.49
CA GLU A 14 -8.68 18.74 -11.88
C GLU A 14 -8.96 17.70 -10.78
N GLU A 15 -7.91 17.09 -10.22
CA GLU A 15 -8.02 16.16 -9.08
C GLU A 15 -8.70 16.84 -7.89
N ALA A 16 -8.23 18.05 -7.52
CA ALA A 16 -8.81 18.80 -6.43
C ALA A 16 -10.29 19.14 -6.66
N SER A 17 -10.67 19.47 -7.91
CA SER A 17 -12.07 19.72 -8.28
C SER A 17 -12.94 18.47 -8.10
N ILE A 18 -12.50 17.32 -8.60
CA ILE A 18 -13.24 16.05 -8.47
C ILE A 18 -13.38 15.68 -6.99
N LEU A 19 -12.30 15.78 -6.20
CA LEU A 19 -12.33 15.47 -4.77
C LEU A 19 -13.23 16.41 -3.98
N ALA A 20 -13.32 17.69 -4.38
CA ALA A 20 -14.25 18.65 -3.76
C ALA A 20 -15.71 18.26 -4.01
N ASP A 21 -16.06 17.87 -5.25
CA ASP A 21 -17.39 17.44 -5.63
C ASP A 21 -17.77 16.12 -4.93
N VAL A 22 -16.86 15.14 -4.93
CA VAL A 22 -17.05 13.88 -4.21
C VAL A 22 -17.19 14.13 -2.70
N SER A 23 -16.37 15.01 -2.12
CA SER A 23 -16.50 15.39 -0.70
C SER A 23 -17.85 16.04 -0.38
N ALA A 24 -18.40 16.85 -1.29
CA ALA A 24 -19.74 17.43 -1.12
C ALA A 24 -20.82 16.33 -1.16
N LEU A 25 -20.78 15.48 -2.18
CA LEU A 25 -21.70 14.35 -2.36
C LEU A 25 -21.67 13.40 -1.16
N LEU A 26 -20.49 13.04 -0.66
CA LEU A 26 -20.33 12.13 0.47
C LEU A 26 -20.82 12.74 1.79
N ARG A 27 -20.67 14.06 1.98
CA ARG A 27 -21.25 14.75 3.14
C ARG A 27 -22.76 14.77 3.10
N GLU A 28 -23.35 15.05 1.94
CA GLU A 28 -24.78 15.21 1.79
C GLU A 28 -25.54 13.88 1.88
N HIS A 29 -24.99 12.82 1.27
CA HIS A 29 -25.73 11.58 1.06
C HIS A 29 -25.15 10.35 1.77
N PHE A 30 -23.89 10.38 2.18
CA PHE A 30 -23.17 9.19 2.67
C PHE A 30 -22.61 9.37 4.09
N ALA A 31 -23.10 10.34 4.86
CA ALA A 31 -22.70 10.54 6.26
C ALA A 31 -21.17 10.60 6.47
N LEU A 32 -20.44 11.35 5.63
CA LEU A 32 -18.96 11.44 5.65
C LEU A 32 -18.34 11.63 7.05
N ALA A 33 -19.03 12.33 7.97
CA ALA A 33 -18.53 12.55 9.33
C ALA A 33 -18.53 11.29 10.23
N ALA A 34 -19.23 10.21 9.83
CA ALA A 34 -19.46 9.04 10.67
C ALA A 34 -18.56 7.83 10.34
N TRP A 35 -17.70 7.92 9.32
CA TRP A 35 -16.78 6.84 8.91
C TRP A 35 -15.38 7.40 8.59
N GLY A 36 -14.38 6.52 8.55
CA GLY A 36 -12.99 6.85 8.22
C GLY A 36 -12.60 6.48 6.78
N ARG A 37 -13.16 5.40 6.24
CA ARG A 37 -12.83 4.91 4.90
C ARG A 37 -14.02 4.27 4.18
N VAL A 38 -14.07 4.44 2.86
CA VAL A 38 -15.05 3.78 1.97
C VAL A 38 -14.32 3.17 0.78
N LEU A 39 -14.51 1.88 0.57
CA LEU A 39 -13.98 1.12 -0.57
C LEU A 39 -15.13 0.90 -1.55
N VAL A 40 -14.90 1.20 -2.82
CA VAL A 40 -15.91 1.05 -3.88
C VAL A 40 -15.35 0.09 -4.93
N GLU A 41 -15.93 -1.10 -5.01
CA GLU A 41 -15.56 -2.12 -5.98
C GLU A 41 -16.20 -1.82 -7.34
N LEU A 42 -15.38 -1.88 -8.38
CA LEU A 42 -15.83 -1.70 -9.76
C LEU A 42 -15.62 -2.97 -10.57
N VAL A 43 -16.65 -3.35 -11.32
CA VAL A 43 -16.61 -4.48 -12.26
C VAL A 43 -17.13 -4.04 -13.63
N ARG A 44 -16.72 -4.77 -14.67
CA ARG A 44 -17.27 -4.61 -16.01
C ARG A 44 -18.57 -5.42 -16.14
N ASP A 45 -19.62 -4.79 -16.62
CA ASP A 45 -20.85 -5.48 -17.00
C ASP A 45 -20.64 -6.30 -18.32
N PRO A 46 -21.63 -7.09 -18.77
CA PRO A 46 -21.53 -7.83 -20.03
C PRO A 46 -21.32 -6.96 -21.29
N ARG A 47 -21.52 -5.65 -21.21
CA ARG A 47 -21.30 -4.69 -22.30
C ARG A 47 -19.92 -4.01 -22.22
N GLY A 48 -19.16 -4.28 -21.16
CA GLY A 48 -17.86 -3.66 -20.89
C GLY A 48 -17.96 -2.30 -20.21
N GLU A 49 -19.13 -1.90 -19.71
CA GLU A 49 -19.30 -0.68 -18.92
C GLU A 49 -18.90 -0.92 -17.46
N LEU A 50 -18.18 0.02 -16.85
CA LEU A 50 -17.87 -0.05 -15.42
C LEU A 50 -19.12 0.24 -14.60
N GLN A 51 -19.38 -0.64 -13.64
CA GLN A 51 -20.45 -0.52 -12.66
C GLN A 51 -19.91 -0.75 -11.25
N VAL A 52 -20.54 -0.11 -10.26
CA VAL A 52 -20.27 -0.38 -8.85
C VAL A 52 -20.85 -1.74 -8.49
N ALA A 53 -19.99 -2.66 -8.07
CA ALA A 53 -20.38 -3.99 -7.61
C ALA A 53 -20.72 -4.00 -6.12
N ASP A 54 -19.87 -3.35 -5.33
CA ASP A 54 -19.99 -3.29 -3.87
C ASP A 54 -19.44 -1.98 -3.31
N VAL A 55 -19.92 -1.62 -2.12
CA VAL A 55 -19.44 -0.47 -1.34
C VAL A 55 -19.25 -0.92 0.10
N GLN A 56 -18.01 -0.98 0.54
CA GLN A 56 -17.64 -1.36 1.91
C GLN A 56 -17.25 -0.11 2.69
N VAL A 57 -17.84 0.05 3.88
CA VAL A 57 -17.49 1.13 4.81
C VAL A 57 -16.62 0.57 5.92
N GLU A 58 -15.52 1.24 6.20
CA GLU A 58 -14.58 0.90 7.25
C GLU A 58 -14.41 2.06 8.24
N GLU A 59 -13.90 1.73 9.43
CA GLU A 59 -13.62 2.68 10.50
C GLU A 59 -14.86 3.51 10.88
N ILE A 60 -15.90 2.90 11.45
CA ILE A 60 -17.07 3.64 11.93
C ILE A 60 -16.66 4.51 13.13
N MET A 61 -16.77 5.82 12.97
CA MET A 61 -16.36 6.83 13.97
C MET A 61 -17.55 7.49 14.67
N GLY A 62 -18.75 7.36 14.09
CA GLY A 62 -19.99 7.96 14.57
C GLY A 62 -21.08 6.92 14.88
N ASP A 63 -22.33 7.29 14.61
CA ASP A 63 -23.46 6.37 14.75
C ASP A 63 -23.48 5.37 13.57
N GLU A 64 -23.21 4.10 13.86
CA GLU A 64 -23.28 3.00 12.88
C GLU A 64 -24.64 2.96 12.16
N ARG A 65 -25.74 3.27 12.86
CA ARG A 65 -27.08 3.27 12.26
C ARG A 65 -27.30 4.43 11.29
N GLU A 66 -26.56 5.51 11.45
CA GLU A 66 -26.56 6.63 10.52
C GLU A 66 -25.86 6.22 9.22
N VAL A 67 -24.70 5.56 9.32
CA VAL A 67 -23.96 5.01 8.18
C VAL A 67 -24.83 3.98 7.44
N ASP A 68 -25.40 3.01 8.14
CA ASP A 68 -26.27 1.99 7.54
C ASP A 68 -27.45 2.62 6.78
N ARG A 69 -28.07 3.65 7.37
CA ARG A 69 -29.20 4.34 6.74
C ARG A 69 -28.77 5.11 5.50
N ALA A 70 -27.62 5.77 5.55
CA ALA A 70 -27.08 6.54 4.44
C ALA A 70 -26.78 5.63 3.25
N PHE A 71 -25.96 4.60 3.45
CA PHE A 71 -25.54 3.66 2.39
C PHE A 71 -26.67 2.72 1.94
N GLY A 72 -27.64 2.40 2.81
CA GLY A 72 -28.82 1.60 2.46
C GLY A 72 -29.94 2.37 1.74
N SER A 73 -29.82 3.69 1.59
CA SER A 73 -30.87 4.53 1.03
C SER A 73 -31.07 4.32 -0.48
N PRO A 74 -32.27 4.63 -1.03
CA PRO A 74 -32.47 4.69 -2.48
C PRO A 74 -31.56 5.73 -3.17
N ASP A 75 -31.29 6.84 -2.48
CA ASP A 75 -30.43 7.92 -2.99
C ASP A 75 -28.98 7.45 -3.14
N ALA A 76 -28.44 6.73 -2.14
CA ALA A 76 -27.11 6.13 -2.24
C ALA A 76 -26.98 5.18 -3.43
N ARG A 77 -28.01 4.36 -3.69
CA ARG A 77 -28.04 3.48 -4.87
C ARG A 77 -28.08 4.24 -6.19
N ALA A 78 -28.80 5.37 -6.24
CA ALA A 78 -28.85 6.23 -7.43
C ALA A 78 -27.53 6.97 -7.68
N LEU A 79 -26.78 7.27 -6.61
CA LEU A 79 -25.52 8.01 -6.64
C LEU A 79 -24.28 7.11 -6.76
N ALA A 80 -24.37 5.81 -6.50
CA ALA A 80 -23.24 4.89 -6.63
C ALA A 80 -22.54 4.96 -8.01
N PRO A 81 -23.24 5.05 -9.16
CA PRO A 81 -22.57 5.22 -10.46
C PRO A 81 -21.72 6.50 -10.56
N VAL A 82 -22.08 7.56 -9.83
CA VAL A 82 -21.30 8.81 -9.79
C VAL A 82 -19.96 8.57 -9.08
N LEU A 83 -19.97 7.81 -7.98
CA LEU A 83 -18.72 7.40 -7.31
C LEU A 83 -17.84 6.57 -8.24
N GLY A 84 -18.42 5.62 -8.98
CA GLY A 84 -17.67 4.81 -9.95
C GLY A 84 -17.02 5.66 -11.05
N LYS A 85 -17.72 6.69 -11.55
CA LYS A 85 -17.16 7.62 -12.55
C LYS A 85 -16.06 8.52 -11.97
N ALA A 86 -16.22 8.97 -10.74
CA ALA A 86 -15.17 9.74 -10.07
C ALA A 86 -13.89 8.89 -9.90
N ILE A 87 -14.02 7.62 -9.51
CA ILE A 87 -12.88 6.70 -9.38
C ILE A 87 -12.19 6.47 -10.72
N GLU A 88 -12.96 6.22 -11.79
CA GLU A 88 -12.40 6.07 -13.14
C GLU A 88 -11.59 7.31 -13.55
N ALA A 89 -12.10 8.51 -13.29
CA ALA A 89 -11.40 9.75 -13.58
C ALA A 89 -10.15 9.95 -12.72
N LEU A 90 -10.23 9.73 -11.41
CA LEU A 90 -9.10 9.88 -10.48
C LEU A 90 -7.97 8.88 -10.80
N CYS A 91 -8.31 7.62 -11.10
CA CYS A 91 -7.34 6.63 -11.58
C CYS A 91 -6.69 7.07 -12.90
N ALA A 92 -7.46 7.58 -13.86
CA ALA A 92 -6.93 8.07 -15.14
C ALA A 92 -5.97 9.25 -14.97
N LEU A 93 -6.26 10.17 -14.05
CA LEU A 93 -5.33 11.26 -13.68
C LEU A 93 -4.02 10.70 -13.15
N GLU A 94 -4.07 9.64 -12.33
CA GLU A 94 -2.88 8.92 -11.85
C GLU A 94 -2.15 8.09 -12.91
N GLY A 95 -2.72 7.92 -14.10
CA GLY A 95 -2.19 7.00 -15.12
C GLY A 95 -2.34 5.54 -14.73
N ILE A 96 -3.35 5.23 -13.91
CA ILE A 96 -3.66 3.89 -13.40
C ILE A 96 -4.90 3.37 -14.13
N GLU A 97 -4.80 2.16 -14.66
CA GLU A 97 -5.94 1.45 -15.23
C GLU A 97 -6.86 0.93 -14.11
N VAL A 98 -8.10 1.42 -14.07
CA VAL A 98 -9.07 1.02 -13.04
C VAL A 98 -9.35 -0.49 -13.03
N ASP A 99 -9.29 -1.14 -14.20
CA ASP A 99 -9.43 -2.60 -14.33
C ASP A 99 -8.28 -3.36 -13.66
N ALA A 100 -7.12 -2.73 -13.44
CA ALA A 100 -5.95 -3.33 -12.80
C ALA A 100 -6.01 -3.28 -11.26
N VAL A 101 -6.80 -2.35 -10.71
CA VAL A 101 -6.94 -2.10 -9.27
C VAL A 101 -8.35 -2.39 -8.73
N HIS A 102 -9.31 -2.69 -9.61
CA HIS A 102 -10.68 -3.13 -9.33
C HIS A 102 -11.53 -2.16 -8.48
N GLY A 103 -11.18 -0.87 -8.47
CA GLY A 103 -11.94 0.13 -7.75
C GLY A 103 -11.07 1.24 -7.16
N GLY A 104 -11.60 1.85 -6.10
CA GLY A 104 -10.94 2.97 -5.43
C GLY A 104 -11.41 3.12 -4.00
N THR A 105 -10.60 3.81 -3.21
CA THR A 105 -10.84 4.03 -1.79
C THR A 105 -10.87 5.52 -1.49
N PHE A 106 -11.92 5.97 -0.82
CA PHE A 106 -11.99 7.31 -0.25
C PHE A 106 -11.63 7.25 1.23
N VAL A 107 -10.69 8.09 1.64
CA VAL A 107 -10.22 8.19 3.03
C VAL A 107 -10.59 9.56 3.57
N ARG A 108 -11.21 9.61 4.74
CA ARG A 108 -11.56 10.88 5.36
C ARG A 108 -10.30 11.67 5.70
N ALA A 109 -10.24 12.90 5.20
CA ALA A 109 -9.19 13.87 5.49
C ALA A 109 -9.76 14.95 6.41
N ASP A 110 -9.51 14.80 7.71
CA ASP A 110 -9.89 15.79 8.72
C ASP A 110 -8.84 16.92 8.75
N ARG A 111 -9.09 18.00 8.01
CA ARG A 111 -8.32 19.24 8.19
C ARG A 111 -8.94 20.05 9.33
N ARG A 112 -8.11 20.38 10.34
CA ARG A 112 -8.54 21.07 11.56
C ARG A 112 -9.21 22.41 11.21
N GLY A 113 -10.53 22.50 11.43
CA GLY A 113 -11.31 23.73 11.26
C GLY A 113 -12.12 23.81 9.95
N ASP A 114 -11.94 22.85 9.03
CA ASP A 114 -12.70 22.76 7.79
C ASP A 114 -13.81 21.71 7.87
N ALA A 115 -14.75 21.76 6.93
CA ALA A 115 -15.71 20.66 6.77
C ALA A 115 -14.97 19.38 6.37
N PRO A 116 -15.45 18.19 6.78
CA PRO A 116 -14.82 16.92 6.42
C PRO A 116 -14.64 16.81 4.89
N SER A 117 -13.47 16.36 4.48
CA SER A 117 -13.12 16.13 3.07
C SER A 117 -12.64 14.70 2.88
N VAL A 118 -12.46 14.28 1.63
CA VAL A 118 -11.81 13.00 1.33
C VAL A 118 -10.51 13.17 0.55
N ALA A 119 -9.58 12.27 0.81
CA ALA A 119 -8.50 11.92 -0.08
C ALA A 119 -8.86 10.64 -0.84
N PHE A 120 -8.16 10.38 -1.93
CA PHE A 120 -8.35 9.19 -2.77
C PHE A 120 -7.12 8.30 -2.77
N LEU A 121 -7.35 6.99 -2.80
CA LEU A 121 -6.34 5.98 -3.04
C LEU A 121 -6.85 5.04 -4.15
N PRO A 122 -6.07 4.78 -5.20
CA PRO A 122 -6.43 3.80 -6.23
C PRO A 122 -6.44 2.38 -5.64
N GLY A 123 -7.46 1.61 -6.03
CA GLY A 123 -7.69 0.25 -5.55
C GLY A 123 -8.43 0.14 -4.21
N LEU A 124 -8.71 -1.09 -3.82
CA LEU A 124 -9.46 -1.45 -2.60
C LEU A 124 -8.52 -1.53 -1.39
N VAL A 125 -7.91 -0.40 -1.03
CA VAL A 125 -6.96 -0.30 0.08
C VAL A 125 -7.72 -0.37 1.40
N ASN A 126 -7.66 -1.50 2.10
CA ASN A 126 -8.28 -1.67 3.40
C ASN A 126 -7.55 -0.86 4.48
N VAL A 127 -8.27 -0.54 5.56
CA VAL A 127 -7.66 -0.03 6.80
C VAL A 127 -6.65 -1.06 7.34
N PRO A 128 -5.45 -0.61 7.75
CA PRO A 128 -4.54 -1.51 8.43
C PRO A 128 -5.15 -2.04 9.73
N SER A 129 -4.82 -3.27 10.10
CA SER A 129 -5.29 -3.86 11.36
C SER A 129 -4.84 -3.03 12.55
N ALA A 130 -5.70 -2.91 13.57
CA ALA A 130 -5.40 -2.12 14.77
C ALA A 130 -4.08 -2.52 15.46
N ALA A 131 -3.72 -3.81 15.39
CA ALA A 131 -2.47 -4.35 15.88
C ALA A 131 -1.24 -3.75 15.19
N PHE A 132 -1.31 -3.57 13.88
CA PHE A 132 -0.24 -2.96 13.09
C PHE A 132 -0.29 -1.44 13.14
N ASP A 133 -1.48 -0.84 13.00
CA ASP A 133 -1.64 0.61 12.91
C ASP A 133 -1.07 1.33 14.15
N GLY A 134 -1.34 0.80 15.35
CA GLY A 134 -0.77 1.31 16.60
C GLY A 134 0.76 1.22 16.72
N ARG A 135 1.42 0.45 15.85
CA ARG A 135 2.88 0.27 15.81
C ARG A 135 3.53 0.88 14.57
N ARG A 136 2.74 1.37 13.61
CA ARG A 136 3.20 1.77 12.27
C ARG A 136 4.32 2.80 12.33
N ASP A 137 4.15 3.85 13.12
CA ASP A 137 5.15 4.92 13.25
C ASP A 137 6.44 4.45 13.91
N GLU A 138 6.34 3.56 14.91
CA GLU A 138 7.50 2.93 15.55
C GLU A 138 8.28 2.09 14.55
N VAL A 139 7.58 1.27 13.76
CA VAL A 139 8.17 0.43 12.72
C VAL A 139 8.87 1.28 11.67
N LEU A 140 8.21 2.31 11.14
CA LEU A 140 8.81 3.24 10.18
C LEU A 140 10.02 3.98 10.77
N GLY A 141 9.97 4.35 12.05
CA GLY A 141 11.11 4.91 12.78
C GLY A 141 12.32 3.96 12.81
N LYS A 142 12.09 2.69 13.18
CA LYS A 142 13.14 1.66 13.21
C LYS A 142 13.70 1.36 11.82
N LEU A 143 12.85 1.30 10.79
CA LEU A 143 13.30 1.08 9.42
C LEU A 143 14.25 2.20 8.97
N ARG A 144 13.90 3.47 9.24
CA ARG A 144 14.81 4.60 8.97
C ARG A 144 16.12 4.48 9.72
N GLN A 145 16.10 4.06 10.98
CA GLN A 145 17.32 3.84 11.76
C GLN A 145 18.20 2.74 11.16
N VAL A 146 17.60 1.62 10.74
CA VAL A 146 18.32 0.50 10.13
C VAL A 146 18.90 0.88 8.77
N SER A 147 18.14 1.59 7.92
CA SER A 147 18.64 2.15 6.66
C SER A 147 19.81 3.11 6.91
N GLY A 148 19.70 4.01 7.91
CA GLY A 148 20.79 4.89 8.33
C GLY A 148 22.04 4.13 8.75
N ALA A 149 21.89 3.03 9.49
CA ALA A 149 23.02 2.19 9.90
C ALA A 149 23.69 1.47 8.72
N LEU A 150 22.93 1.04 7.71
CA LEU A 150 23.49 0.47 6.46
C LEU A 150 24.25 1.53 5.67
N HIS A 151 23.70 2.74 5.56
CA HIS A 151 24.33 3.88 4.92
C HIS A 151 25.64 4.25 5.63
N GLU A 152 25.62 4.45 6.95
CA GLU A 152 26.81 4.80 7.74
C GLU A 152 27.91 3.74 7.65
N ARG A 153 27.54 2.45 7.71
CA ARG A 153 28.51 1.35 7.77
C ARG A 153 29.07 0.96 6.40
N PHE A 154 28.24 0.98 5.35
CA PHE A 154 28.59 0.42 4.05
C PHE A 154 28.46 1.40 2.89
N GLY A 155 27.99 2.63 3.11
CA GLY A 155 27.75 3.63 2.06
C GLY A 155 26.57 3.31 1.15
N VAL A 156 25.63 2.46 1.61
CA VAL A 156 24.39 2.16 0.85
C VAL A 156 23.65 3.47 0.58
N ASP A 157 23.14 3.63 -0.64
CA ASP A 157 22.48 4.83 -1.19
C ASP A 157 23.42 5.99 -1.60
N ASP A 158 24.74 5.88 -1.37
CA ASP A 158 25.76 6.77 -1.93
C ASP A 158 26.49 6.09 -3.10
N ASP A 159 27.60 5.40 -2.79
CA ASP A 159 28.42 4.61 -3.71
C ASP A 159 28.30 3.10 -3.43
N GLY A 160 27.44 2.74 -2.49
CA GLY A 160 27.15 1.39 -2.06
C GLY A 160 25.78 0.88 -2.52
N GLU A 161 25.70 -0.39 -2.86
CA GLU A 161 24.48 -1.07 -3.28
C GLU A 161 24.37 -2.46 -2.65
N VAL A 162 23.13 -2.90 -2.41
CA VAL A 162 22.82 -4.29 -2.03
C VAL A 162 22.52 -5.07 -3.31
N VAL A 163 23.36 -6.06 -3.62
CA VAL A 163 23.22 -6.92 -4.79
C VAL A 163 22.72 -8.30 -4.32
N PRO A 164 21.43 -8.61 -4.50
CA PRO A 164 20.90 -9.91 -4.14
C PRO A 164 21.20 -10.97 -5.21
N ASP A 165 21.49 -12.19 -4.76
CA ASP A 165 21.35 -13.40 -5.55
C ASP A 165 20.08 -14.13 -5.12
N MET A 166 19.04 -13.98 -5.94
CA MET A 166 17.72 -14.56 -5.72
C MET A 166 17.71 -16.09 -5.91
N THR A 167 18.72 -16.65 -6.58
CA THR A 167 18.83 -18.09 -6.81
C THR A 167 19.40 -18.79 -5.58
N THR A 168 20.46 -18.23 -5.01
CA THR A 168 21.16 -18.83 -3.86
C THR A 168 20.64 -18.34 -2.51
N GLY A 169 19.81 -17.30 -2.47
CA GLY A 169 19.34 -16.69 -1.22
C GLY A 169 20.46 -15.95 -0.49
N THR A 170 21.42 -15.41 -1.24
CA THR A 170 22.55 -14.64 -0.69
C THR A 170 22.50 -13.19 -1.15
N TYR A 171 23.29 -12.33 -0.51
CA TYR A 171 23.50 -10.97 -0.97
C TYR A 171 24.96 -10.57 -0.81
N GLU A 172 25.37 -9.62 -1.64
CA GLU A 172 26.61 -8.87 -1.48
C GLU A 172 26.27 -7.40 -1.23
N ILE A 173 27.00 -6.73 -0.35
CA ILE A 173 27.03 -5.26 -0.35
C ILE A 173 28.28 -4.86 -1.09
N ARG A 174 28.12 -4.07 -2.14
CA ARG A 174 29.23 -3.54 -2.94
C ARG A 174 29.36 -2.07 -2.68
N ARG A 175 30.59 -1.56 -2.58
CA ARG A 175 30.91 -0.14 -2.45
C ARG A 175 32.06 0.19 -3.38
N GLY A 176 31.86 1.15 -4.29
CA GLY A 176 32.88 1.50 -5.30
C GLY A 176 33.33 0.29 -6.14
N GLY A 177 32.43 -0.67 -6.39
CA GLY A 177 32.69 -1.91 -7.13
C GLY A 177 33.35 -3.04 -6.32
N ALA A 178 33.76 -2.82 -5.07
CA ALA A 178 34.33 -3.85 -4.20
C ALA A 178 33.25 -4.45 -3.27
N VAL A 179 33.30 -5.76 -3.04
CA VAL A 179 32.39 -6.42 -2.09
C VAL A 179 32.90 -6.17 -0.67
N VAL A 180 32.10 -5.48 0.15
CA VAL A 180 32.44 -5.11 1.53
C VAL A 180 31.71 -5.94 2.59
N ALA A 181 30.62 -6.61 2.21
CA ALA A 181 29.91 -7.55 3.08
C ALA A 181 29.21 -8.62 2.26
N ARG A 182 29.00 -9.78 2.89
CA ARG A 182 28.20 -10.88 2.33
C ARG A 182 27.31 -11.48 3.40
N GLY A 183 26.18 -12.03 2.97
CA GLY A 183 25.27 -12.67 3.89
C GLY A 183 24.16 -13.45 3.22
N ARG A 184 23.20 -13.88 4.02
CA ARG A 184 21.98 -14.54 3.57
C ARG A 184 20.82 -13.57 3.56
N GLN A 185 19.95 -13.73 2.58
CA GLN A 185 18.72 -12.95 2.46
C GLN A 185 17.52 -13.89 2.28
N THR A 186 16.35 -13.36 2.53
CA THR A 186 15.08 -13.92 2.06
C THR A 186 14.21 -12.83 1.48
N VAL A 187 13.35 -13.19 0.53
CA VAL A 187 12.37 -12.28 -0.05
C VAL A 187 11.14 -12.27 0.83
N LEU A 188 10.90 -11.17 1.52
CA LEU A 188 9.71 -11.00 2.34
C LEU A 188 8.47 -10.85 1.48
N GLY A 189 8.56 -10.12 0.38
CA GLY A 189 7.47 -10.00 -0.57
C GLY A 189 7.74 -8.94 -1.64
N SER A 190 6.72 -8.69 -2.44
CA SER A 190 6.77 -7.78 -3.58
C SER A 190 5.51 -6.92 -3.61
N PHE A 191 5.71 -5.63 -3.84
CA PHE A 191 4.66 -4.68 -4.14
C PHE A 191 4.61 -4.42 -5.65
N SER A 192 3.40 -4.44 -6.21
CA SER A 192 3.14 -3.99 -7.57
C SER A 192 2.48 -2.60 -7.52
N ALA A 193 3.16 -1.60 -8.09
CA ALA A 193 2.61 -0.26 -8.22
C ALA A 193 1.40 -0.20 -9.18
N PRO A 194 1.43 -0.83 -10.37
CA PRO A 194 0.27 -0.84 -11.27
C PRO A 194 -0.98 -1.48 -10.67
N HIS A 195 -0.80 -2.54 -9.87
CA HIS A 195 -1.91 -3.28 -9.25
C HIS A 195 -2.21 -2.85 -7.80
N ARG A 196 -1.44 -1.90 -7.25
CA ARG A 196 -1.51 -1.44 -5.84
C ARG A 196 -1.69 -2.60 -4.87
N SER A 197 -0.87 -3.63 -5.02
CA SER A 197 -1.02 -4.87 -4.25
C SER A 197 0.31 -5.38 -3.73
N TRP A 198 0.23 -5.98 -2.55
CA TRP A 198 1.33 -6.67 -1.91
C TRP A 198 1.12 -8.18 -2.01
N VAL A 199 2.20 -8.92 -2.25
CA VAL A 199 2.21 -10.39 -2.18
C VAL A 199 3.39 -10.84 -1.33
N TRP A 200 3.12 -11.66 -0.32
CA TRP A 200 4.17 -12.25 0.51
C TRP A 200 5.01 -13.25 -0.28
N GLY A 201 6.31 -13.26 -0.02
CA GLY A 201 7.26 -14.22 -0.59
C GLY A 201 6.86 -15.67 -0.32
N ALA A 202 6.18 -15.95 0.80
CA ALA A 202 5.63 -17.27 1.13
C ALA A 202 4.68 -17.86 0.07
N HIS A 203 4.06 -16.99 -0.74
CA HIS A 203 3.08 -17.33 -1.79
C HIS A 203 3.57 -17.00 -3.19
N ASN A 204 4.80 -16.49 -3.35
CA ASN A 204 5.33 -16.17 -4.65
C ASN A 204 5.80 -17.46 -5.38
N PRO A 205 5.17 -17.82 -6.52
CA PRO A 205 5.48 -19.07 -7.21
C PRO A 205 6.88 -19.08 -7.84
N THR A 206 7.49 -17.92 -8.08
CA THR A 206 8.81 -17.81 -8.73
C THR A 206 9.97 -18.07 -7.77
N LEU A 207 9.72 -18.04 -6.46
CA LEU A 207 10.73 -18.33 -5.45
C LEU A 207 10.95 -19.84 -5.28
N SER A 208 12.12 -20.22 -4.74
CA SER A 208 12.40 -21.60 -4.35
C SER A 208 11.50 -22.02 -3.17
N ASN A 209 11.31 -23.34 -2.99
CA ASN A 209 10.55 -23.87 -1.84
C ASN A 209 11.16 -23.44 -0.49
N ASP A 210 12.48 -23.38 -0.40
CA ASP A 210 13.18 -23.00 0.82
C ASP A 210 12.98 -21.51 1.13
N ALA A 211 13.05 -20.63 0.13
CA ALA A 211 12.77 -19.21 0.29
C ALA A 211 11.30 -18.97 0.71
N ARG A 212 10.35 -19.62 0.05
CA ARG A 212 8.93 -19.56 0.44
C ARG A 212 8.72 -20.03 1.88
N LYS A 213 9.34 -21.14 2.26
CA LYS A 213 9.25 -21.69 3.61
C LYS A 213 9.82 -20.70 4.63
N LEU A 214 10.96 -20.10 4.36
CA LEU A 214 11.59 -19.17 5.28
C LEU A 214 10.74 -17.91 5.52
N THR A 215 10.11 -17.37 4.47
CA THR A 215 9.16 -16.25 4.62
C THR A 215 7.90 -16.68 5.35
N ARG A 216 7.39 -17.89 5.09
CA ARG A 216 6.25 -18.45 5.84
C ARG A 216 6.57 -18.58 7.32
N ASP A 217 7.72 -19.15 7.66
CA ASP A 217 8.17 -19.32 9.04
C ASP A 217 8.31 -17.95 9.74
N ALA A 218 8.69 -16.90 9.01
CA ALA A 218 8.71 -15.52 9.54
C ALA A 218 7.31 -14.97 9.84
N LEU A 219 6.36 -15.15 8.92
CA LEU A 219 4.96 -14.76 9.11
C LEU A 219 4.30 -15.57 10.24
N ASP A 220 4.60 -16.86 10.33
CA ASP A 220 4.10 -17.76 11.37
C ASP A 220 4.60 -17.38 12.77
N ALA A 221 5.80 -16.77 12.85
CA ALA A 221 6.41 -16.34 14.10
C ALA A 221 5.92 -14.97 14.60
N MET A 222 5.08 -14.27 13.83
CA MET A 222 4.53 -12.99 14.26
C MET A 222 3.69 -13.17 15.53
N PRO A 223 3.92 -12.36 16.58
CA PRO A 223 3.25 -12.53 17.87
C PRO A 223 1.74 -12.25 17.78
N ASP A 224 1.34 -11.41 16.83
CA ASP A 224 -0.06 -11.11 16.55
C ASP A 224 -0.43 -11.55 15.13
N ARG A 225 -1.03 -12.75 15.04
CA ARG A 225 -1.58 -13.28 13.78
C ARG A 225 -2.99 -12.76 13.47
N SER A 226 -3.57 -11.91 14.33
CA SER A 226 -4.88 -11.31 14.08
C SER A 226 -4.83 -10.18 13.05
N ALA A 227 -3.62 -9.67 12.76
CA ALA A 227 -3.37 -8.83 11.59
C ALA A 227 -3.73 -9.61 10.32
N TRP A 228 -4.86 -9.25 9.70
CA TRP A 228 -5.38 -9.92 8.52
C TRP A 228 -4.37 -9.88 7.36
N GLU A 229 -3.52 -8.86 7.32
CA GLU A 229 -2.44 -8.68 6.35
C GLU A 229 -1.42 -9.82 6.39
N ILE A 230 -1.13 -10.36 7.58
CA ILE A 230 -0.17 -11.46 7.77
C ILE A 230 -0.78 -12.80 7.35
N ALA A 231 -2.10 -12.96 7.53
CA ALA A 231 -2.82 -14.18 7.19
C ALA A 231 -3.23 -14.27 5.71
N THR A 232 -3.24 -13.14 5.00
CA THR A 232 -3.68 -13.05 3.60
C THR A 232 -2.51 -13.19 2.65
N HIS A 233 -2.62 -14.03 1.63
CA HIS A 233 -1.51 -14.31 0.70
C HIS A 233 -1.00 -13.07 -0.05
N GLY A 234 -1.95 -12.23 -0.48
CA GLY A 234 -1.72 -10.93 -1.10
C GLY A 234 -2.99 -10.10 -1.07
N PHE A 235 -2.83 -8.79 -1.01
CA PHE A 235 -3.92 -7.86 -0.74
C PHE A 235 -3.64 -6.49 -1.36
N ALA A 236 -4.72 -5.76 -1.66
CA ALA A 236 -4.63 -4.38 -2.12
C ALA A 236 -4.21 -3.47 -0.97
N THR A 237 -3.19 -2.64 -1.21
CA THR A 237 -2.63 -1.74 -0.21
C THR A 237 -1.85 -0.60 -0.86
N ASP A 238 -1.50 0.43 -0.10
CA ASP A 238 -0.57 1.47 -0.55
C ASP A 238 0.90 1.07 -0.28
N GLU A 239 1.80 1.70 -1.02
CA GLU A 239 3.25 1.45 -0.91
C GLU A 239 3.80 1.69 0.51
N PRO A 240 3.47 2.80 1.21
CA PRO A 240 3.93 3.03 2.57
C PRO A 240 3.50 1.92 3.55
N THR A 241 2.28 1.42 3.40
CA THR A 241 1.73 0.34 4.23
C THR A 241 2.43 -0.99 3.92
N ALA A 242 2.60 -1.32 2.63
CA ALA A 242 3.34 -2.52 2.21
C ALA A 242 4.79 -2.52 2.75
N TRP A 243 5.50 -1.40 2.63
CA TRP A 243 6.86 -1.24 3.16
C TRP A 243 6.90 -1.43 4.67
N ALA A 244 6.01 -0.76 5.40
CA ALA A 244 5.96 -0.83 6.85
C ALA A 244 5.58 -2.23 7.35
N LEU A 245 4.64 -2.93 6.71
CA LEU A 245 4.27 -4.31 7.05
C LEU A 245 5.44 -5.29 6.85
N ALA A 246 6.11 -5.22 5.69
CA ALA A 246 7.26 -6.07 5.42
C ALA A 246 8.40 -5.79 6.41
N GLY A 247 8.64 -4.51 6.70
CA GLY A 247 9.61 -4.09 7.69
C GLY A 247 9.26 -4.56 9.12
N TRP A 248 7.99 -4.56 9.50
CA TRP A 248 7.55 -5.10 10.78
C TRP A 248 7.92 -6.58 10.91
N VAL A 249 7.60 -7.39 9.91
CA VAL A 249 7.97 -8.83 9.88
C VAL A 249 9.49 -9.02 9.97
N ALA A 250 10.26 -8.22 9.24
CA ALA A 250 11.72 -8.28 9.31
C ALA A 250 12.24 -8.00 10.72
N LEU A 251 11.77 -6.92 11.35
CA LEU A 251 12.21 -6.47 12.67
C LEU A 251 11.87 -7.49 13.76
N GLU A 252 10.69 -8.12 13.71
CA GLU A 252 10.30 -9.18 14.66
C GLU A 252 11.20 -10.42 14.54
N ARG A 253 11.80 -10.65 13.37
CA ARG A 253 12.79 -11.71 13.14
C ARG A 253 14.23 -11.29 13.45
N GLY A 254 14.46 -10.03 13.81
CA GLY A 254 15.80 -9.46 13.97
C GLY A 254 16.55 -9.29 12.66
N TRP A 255 15.84 -9.25 11.52
CA TRP A 255 16.41 -9.06 10.19
C TRP A 255 16.49 -7.58 9.84
N THR A 256 17.40 -7.26 8.92
CA THR A 256 17.46 -5.93 8.31
C THR A 256 16.59 -5.92 7.06
N ALA A 257 15.53 -5.12 7.05
CA ALA A 257 14.71 -4.93 5.86
C ALA A 257 15.44 -4.03 4.86
N VAL A 258 15.51 -4.46 3.60
CA VAL A 258 16.02 -3.65 2.48
C VAL A 258 14.95 -3.61 1.40
N ARG A 259 14.63 -2.40 0.95
CA ARG A 259 13.77 -2.16 -0.19
C ARG A 259 14.62 -2.12 -1.45
N LEU A 260 14.21 -2.85 -2.48
CA LEU A 260 14.80 -2.81 -3.81
C LEU A 260 13.73 -2.38 -4.80
N ASP A 261 13.89 -1.18 -5.35
CA ASP A 261 12.99 -0.68 -6.39
C ASP A 261 13.21 -1.44 -7.70
N VAL A 262 12.10 -1.78 -8.35
CA VAL A 262 12.03 -2.45 -9.66
C VAL A 262 11.08 -1.65 -10.56
N GLU A 263 11.08 -1.93 -11.86
CA GLU A 263 10.36 -1.13 -12.88
C GLU A 263 8.90 -0.81 -12.49
N ASP A 264 8.17 -1.80 -11.96
CA ASP A 264 6.74 -1.69 -11.63
C ASP A 264 6.44 -1.80 -10.12
N GLY A 265 7.40 -1.45 -9.25
CA GLY A 265 7.18 -1.47 -7.80
C GLY A 265 8.44 -1.74 -7.01
N PHE A 266 8.35 -2.60 -5.99
CA PHE A 266 9.54 -2.94 -5.19
C PHE A 266 9.48 -4.35 -4.60
N LEU A 267 10.65 -4.88 -4.30
CA LEU A 267 10.84 -6.07 -3.48
C LEU A 267 11.32 -5.66 -2.10
N VAL A 268 10.93 -6.42 -1.09
CA VAL A 268 11.54 -6.29 0.24
C VAL A 268 12.32 -7.55 0.56
N LEU A 269 13.60 -7.36 0.89
CA LEU A 269 14.49 -8.39 1.38
C LEU A 269 14.61 -8.30 2.91
N GLY A 270 14.63 -9.43 3.58
CA GLY A 270 15.12 -9.56 4.95
C GLY A 270 16.56 -10.09 4.92
N LEU A 271 17.53 -9.26 5.30
CA LEU A 271 18.92 -9.69 5.47
C LEU A 271 19.05 -10.38 6.83
N ILE A 272 19.43 -11.66 6.80
CA ILE A 272 19.38 -12.57 7.96
C ILE A 272 20.66 -12.47 8.79
N ASP A 273 21.80 -12.42 8.12
CA ASP A 273 23.13 -12.39 8.73
C ASP A 273 24.02 -11.43 7.94
N GLY A 274 24.78 -10.56 8.62
CA GLY A 274 25.82 -9.74 7.99
C GLY A 274 27.21 -10.19 8.42
N VAL A 275 27.90 -10.97 7.59
CA VAL A 275 29.32 -11.28 7.82
C VAL A 275 30.14 -10.16 7.18
N SER A 276 30.85 -9.42 8.02
CA SER A 276 31.88 -8.47 7.56
C SER A 276 33.05 -9.27 7.02
N ILE A 277 33.57 -8.90 5.84
CA ILE A 277 34.80 -9.47 5.28
C ILE A 277 36.00 -8.81 5.96
#